data_AF-A0A329SZ23-F1
#
_entry.id   AF-A0A329SZ23-F1
#
_cell.length_a   1.000
_cell.length_b   1.000
_cell.length_c   1.000
_cell.angle_alpha   90.00
_cell.angle_beta   90.00
_cell.angle_gamma   90.00
#
_symmetry.space_group_name_H-M   'P 1'
#
loop_
_entity.id
_entity.type
_entity.pdbx_description
1 polymer ?
#
loop_
_entity_poly.entity_id
_entity_poly.type
_entity_poly.pdbx_seq_one_letter_code
_entity_poly.pdbx_strand_id
1 'polypeptide(L)'
;MLAAAAFVSATALLAASIPSVDAHGYMLIPESQFKGSANSAWIVQIDPVWSSDKWDGNNPESVDTFKSLKAANNFKDLKTLMDDTSVYGADCGFTNPNGTPQPIPTDGKATFSRALVHHGPCGIWLDDKMVLYEDDCFAKYGNENQDIKSVFPVDYSSCDNGGCKQMRFYWLAFQGLNKKTVWQSYKDCIPLKGSGGGGSSKSQTESSQTSGDVSQTTSSDDSNTPSSDDSNTSSSGDSNSPPSGDSPTTQDSSADTPEVTPAPSSKCNGRKRRY
;
A
#
# COMPACT_ATOMS: atom_id res chain seq x y z
N MET A 1 34.51 47.52 50.12
CA MET A 1 33.87 47.48 48.79
C MET A 1 33.60 46.03 48.44
N LEU A 2 32.34 45.63 48.37
CA LEU A 2 31.91 44.28 47.96
C LEU A 2 32.04 44.16 46.43
N ALA A 3 32.81 43.20 45.95
CA ALA A 3 32.83 42.83 44.54
C ALA A 3 31.63 41.91 44.26
N ALA A 4 30.67 42.42 43.49
CA ALA A 4 29.52 41.65 43.02
C ALA A 4 29.95 40.73 41.88
N ALA A 5 29.88 39.41 42.10
CA ALA A 5 30.00 38.43 41.03
C ALA A 5 28.65 38.31 40.30
N ALA A 6 28.61 38.74 39.05
CA ALA A 6 27.46 38.57 38.18
C ALA A 6 27.44 37.12 37.63
N PHE A 7 26.51 36.30 38.11
CA PHE A 7 26.23 35.00 37.53
C PHE A 7 25.30 35.18 36.31
N VAL A 8 25.86 35.09 35.11
CA VAL A 8 25.07 34.98 33.87
C VAL A 8 24.54 33.55 33.78
N SER A 9 23.26 33.35 34.08
CA SER A 9 22.58 32.06 33.82
C SER A 9 22.31 31.94 32.32
N ALA A 10 23.02 31.05 31.65
CA ALA A 10 22.68 30.60 30.31
C ALA A 10 21.52 29.60 30.39
N THR A 11 20.29 30.07 30.20
CA THR A 11 19.13 29.19 29.95
C THR A 11 19.24 28.61 28.55
N ALA A 12 19.74 27.38 28.45
CA ALA A 12 19.64 26.58 27.23
C ALA A 12 18.16 26.18 27.03
N LEU A 13 17.51 26.76 26.02
CA LEU A 13 16.24 26.27 25.49
C LEU A 13 16.49 24.93 24.81
N LEU A 14 16.35 23.82 25.54
CA LEU A 14 16.18 22.52 24.90
C LEU A 14 14.82 22.52 24.20
N ALA A 15 14.83 22.73 22.89
CA ALA A 15 13.71 22.34 22.05
C ALA A 15 13.57 20.82 22.16
N ALA A 16 12.64 20.35 22.99
CA ALA A 16 12.26 18.96 23.04
C ALA A 16 11.65 18.61 21.68
N SER A 17 12.44 18.05 20.77
CA SER A 17 11.92 17.33 19.62
C SER A 17 11.15 16.13 20.16
N ILE A 18 9.83 16.29 20.31
CA ILE A 18 8.92 15.20 20.63
C ILE A 18 9.10 14.20 19.48
N PRO A 19 9.60 12.98 19.74
CA PRO A 19 9.63 11.98 18.70
C PRO A 19 8.18 11.76 18.27
N SER A 20 7.87 12.06 17.01
CA SER A 20 6.63 11.61 16.38
C SER A 20 6.68 10.10 16.43
N VAL A 21 6.03 9.49 17.43
CA VAL A 21 5.83 8.05 17.46
C VAL A 21 4.92 7.74 16.30
N ASP A 22 5.52 7.28 15.22
CA ASP A 22 4.85 6.81 14.02
C ASP A 22 4.13 5.49 14.36
N ALA A 23 2.96 5.60 14.99
CA ALA A 23 2.21 4.46 15.50
C ALA A 23 1.47 3.67 14.39
N HIS A 24 1.46 4.19 13.17
CA HIS A 24 0.70 3.67 12.04
C HIS A 24 1.52 3.78 10.74
N GLY A 25 0.94 3.54 9.55
CA GLY A 25 1.74 3.40 8.33
C GLY A 25 1.17 4.08 7.09
N TYR A 26 2.01 4.15 6.08
CA TYR A 26 1.72 4.70 4.74
C TYR A 26 2.55 3.94 3.70
N MET A 27 2.22 4.09 2.41
CA MET A 27 3.04 3.52 1.33
C MET A 27 4.40 4.21 1.29
N LEU A 28 5.46 3.45 1.63
CA LEU A 28 6.85 3.89 1.58
C LEU A 28 7.41 3.76 0.17
N ILE A 29 6.99 2.74 -0.59
CA ILE A 29 7.44 2.51 -1.97
C ILE A 29 6.24 2.09 -2.83
N PRO A 30 5.96 2.76 -3.95
CA PRO A 30 6.42 4.12 -4.27
C PRO A 30 6.01 5.12 -3.16
N GLU A 31 6.81 6.18 -2.97
CA GLU A 31 6.73 7.03 -1.78
C GLU A 31 5.44 7.88 -1.74
N SER A 32 4.68 7.74 -0.65
CA SER A 32 3.60 8.67 -0.32
C SER A 32 4.15 10.04 0.06
N GLN A 33 3.59 11.08 -0.55
CA GLN A 33 3.86 12.46 -0.17
C GLN A 33 2.66 13.03 0.55
N PHE A 34 2.88 14.01 1.44
CA PHE A 34 1.83 14.56 2.30
C PHE A 34 1.66 16.06 2.05
N LYS A 35 0.48 16.61 2.35
CA LYS A 35 0.24 18.08 2.28
C LYS A 35 0.97 18.86 3.39
N GLY A 36 1.68 18.16 4.27
CA GLY A 36 2.46 18.70 5.39
C GLY A 36 3.50 17.66 5.83
N SER A 37 3.76 17.58 7.14
CA SER A 37 4.60 16.52 7.69
C SER A 37 4.01 15.14 7.40
N ALA A 38 4.89 14.12 7.34
CA ALA A 38 4.46 12.74 7.21
C ALA A 38 3.41 12.40 8.29
N ASN A 39 2.31 11.79 7.85
CA ASN A 39 1.21 11.42 8.72
C ASN A 39 0.75 10.01 8.37
N SER A 40 0.93 9.13 9.33
CA SER A 40 0.68 7.71 9.16
C SER A 40 -0.62 7.23 9.80
N ALA A 41 -1.33 8.11 10.52
CA ALA A 41 -2.53 7.74 11.26
C ALA A 41 -3.61 7.14 10.35
N TRP A 42 -4.51 6.35 10.92
CA TRP A 42 -5.77 6.04 10.25
C TRP A 42 -6.54 7.35 9.94
N ILE A 43 -7.29 7.36 8.85
CA ILE A 43 -8.03 8.54 8.41
C ILE A 43 -9.28 8.74 9.26
N VAL A 44 -10.04 7.66 9.46
CA VAL A 44 -11.19 7.59 10.38
C VAL A 44 -11.21 6.25 11.09
N GLN A 45 -11.86 6.23 12.26
CA GLN A 45 -12.22 5.03 12.97
C GLN A 45 -13.74 5.04 13.16
N ILE A 46 -14.41 3.99 12.69
CA ILE A 46 -15.87 3.89 12.67
C ILE A 46 -16.32 2.52 13.18
N ASP A 47 -17.58 2.42 13.59
CA ASP A 47 -18.21 1.11 13.76
C ASP A 47 -18.34 0.42 12.39
N PRO A 48 -18.29 -0.93 12.32
CA PRO A 48 -18.56 -1.66 11.09
C PRO A 48 -19.89 -1.22 10.46
N VAL A 49 -19.86 -0.83 9.18
CA VAL A 49 -21.07 -0.33 8.50
C VAL A 49 -22.10 -1.44 8.26
N TRP A 50 -21.65 -2.70 8.36
CA TRP A 50 -22.52 -3.87 8.31
C TRP A 50 -22.61 -4.49 9.70
N SER A 51 -23.82 -4.55 10.24
CA SER A 51 -24.08 -5.10 11.56
C SER A 51 -23.90 -6.62 11.58
N SER A 52 -23.20 -7.12 12.60
CA SER A 52 -23.06 -8.54 12.91
C SER A 52 -22.66 -8.70 14.37
N ASP A 53 -23.14 -9.75 15.02
CA ASP A 53 -22.71 -10.17 16.37
C ASP A 53 -21.41 -11.01 16.34
N LYS A 54 -20.96 -11.41 15.15
CA LYS A 54 -19.76 -12.23 14.92
C LYS A 54 -18.46 -11.43 14.75
N TRP A 55 -18.55 -10.10 14.78
CA TRP A 55 -17.38 -9.23 14.77
C TRP A 55 -16.51 -9.50 16.01
N ASP A 56 -15.22 -9.80 15.81
CA ASP A 56 -14.32 -10.23 16.88
C ASP A 56 -12.96 -9.52 16.87
N GLY A 57 -13.00 -8.18 16.88
CA GLY A 57 -11.82 -7.32 16.91
C GLY A 57 -10.79 -7.63 15.83
N ASN A 58 -9.52 -7.64 16.23
CA ASN A 58 -8.37 -7.91 15.37
C ASN A 58 -8.05 -9.41 15.32
N ASN A 59 -9.00 -10.22 14.86
CA ASN A 59 -8.86 -11.68 14.72
C ASN A 59 -9.37 -12.14 13.33
N PRO A 60 -8.95 -13.34 12.86
CA PRO A 60 -9.43 -13.92 11.60
C PRO A 60 -10.96 -14.02 11.49
N GLU A 61 -11.68 -14.19 12.60
CA GLU A 61 -13.14 -14.28 12.66
C GLU A 61 -13.84 -13.00 12.17
N SER A 62 -13.23 -11.83 12.39
CA SER A 62 -13.70 -10.58 11.78
C SER A 62 -13.57 -10.61 10.26
N VAL A 63 -12.53 -11.24 9.71
CA VAL A 63 -12.38 -11.43 8.26
C VAL A 63 -13.47 -12.34 7.72
N ASP A 64 -13.76 -13.46 8.38
CA ASP A 64 -14.82 -14.37 7.96
C ASP A 64 -16.20 -13.70 8.02
N THR A 65 -16.42 -12.87 9.05
CA THR A 65 -17.60 -12.02 9.15
C THR A 65 -17.69 -11.03 7.99
N PHE A 66 -16.61 -10.33 7.66
CA PHE A 66 -16.55 -9.44 6.51
C PHE A 66 -16.85 -10.17 5.20
N LYS A 67 -16.24 -11.34 4.97
CA LYS A 67 -16.45 -12.17 3.77
C LYS A 67 -17.92 -12.56 3.59
N SER A 68 -18.57 -13.00 4.67
CA SER A 68 -19.99 -13.34 4.65
C SER A 68 -20.88 -12.14 4.32
N LEU A 69 -20.59 -10.98 4.92
CA LEU A 69 -21.38 -9.76 4.75
C LEU A 69 -21.18 -9.10 3.37
N LYS A 70 -20.00 -9.22 2.75
CA LYS A 70 -19.76 -8.73 1.38
C LYS A 70 -20.83 -9.22 0.40
N ALA A 71 -21.11 -10.52 0.41
CA ALA A 71 -22.09 -11.14 -0.48
C ALA A 71 -23.51 -10.62 -0.22
N ALA A 72 -23.87 -10.41 1.05
CA ALA A 72 -25.19 -9.90 1.43
C ALA A 72 -25.39 -8.41 1.13
N ASN A 73 -24.30 -7.63 1.01
CA ASN A 73 -24.35 -6.18 0.89
C ASN A 73 -23.93 -5.65 -0.49
N ASN A 74 -24.02 -6.48 -1.55
CA ASN A 74 -23.67 -6.10 -2.93
C ASN A 74 -22.28 -5.48 -3.06
N PHE A 75 -21.32 -5.96 -2.26
CA PHE A 75 -19.95 -5.46 -2.30
C PHE A 75 -19.35 -5.70 -3.69
N LYS A 76 -18.85 -4.61 -4.31
CA LYS A 76 -18.19 -4.67 -5.61
C LYS A 76 -16.70 -4.91 -5.44
N ASP A 77 -16.03 -3.96 -4.81
CA ASP A 77 -14.62 -3.99 -4.47
C ASP A 77 -14.34 -2.99 -3.33
N LEU A 78 -13.14 -3.09 -2.74
CA LEU A 78 -12.77 -2.27 -1.58
C LEU A 78 -12.63 -0.80 -1.94
N LYS A 79 -12.15 -0.49 -3.15
CA LYS A 79 -12.05 0.87 -3.65
C LYS A 79 -13.44 1.53 -3.68
N THR A 80 -14.43 0.88 -4.27
CA THR A 80 -15.82 1.38 -4.33
C THR A 80 -16.41 1.59 -2.95
N LEU A 81 -16.12 0.69 -1.99
CA LEU A 81 -16.57 0.84 -0.61
C LEU A 81 -15.91 2.07 0.05
N MET A 82 -14.58 2.16 -0.01
CA MET A 82 -13.80 3.16 0.74
C MET A 82 -13.69 4.53 0.07
N ASP A 83 -14.11 4.65 -1.19
CA ASP A 83 -14.25 5.92 -1.91
C ASP A 83 -15.48 6.73 -1.45
N ASP A 84 -16.38 6.16 -0.64
CA ASP A 84 -17.37 6.95 0.10
C ASP A 84 -16.68 7.79 1.18
N THR A 85 -16.29 9.00 0.79
CA THR A 85 -15.58 9.93 1.68
C THR A 85 -16.40 10.45 2.84
N SER A 86 -17.73 10.29 2.81
CA SER A 86 -18.60 10.67 3.93
C SER A 86 -18.50 9.69 5.09
N VAL A 87 -18.08 8.45 4.82
CA VAL A 87 -17.95 7.36 5.80
C VAL A 87 -16.49 7.04 6.10
N TYR A 88 -15.65 6.89 5.06
CA TYR A 88 -14.27 6.40 5.17
C TYR A 88 -13.22 7.51 5.11
N GLY A 89 -13.62 8.76 5.36
CA GLY A 89 -12.74 9.91 5.37
C GLY A 89 -12.21 10.34 4.00
N ALA A 90 -11.29 11.31 3.99
CA ALA A 90 -10.79 11.94 2.77
C ALA A 90 -10.31 10.95 1.70
N ASP A 91 -10.57 11.24 0.42
CA ASP A 91 -10.30 10.35 -0.73
C ASP A 91 -8.86 9.79 -0.74
N CYS A 92 -7.87 10.68 -0.62
CA CYS A 92 -6.44 10.32 -0.56
C CYS A 92 -5.87 10.30 0.87
N GLY A 93 -6.73 10.19 1.88
CA GLY A 93 -6.32 10.28 3.27
C GLY A 93 -5.52 11.55 3.56
N PHE A 94 -4.31 11.37 4.11
CA PHE A 94 -3.38 12.46 4.38
C PHE A 94 -2.40 12.75 3.23
N THR A 95 -2.38 11.89 2.21
CA THR A 95 -1.45 12.02 1.08
C THR A 95 -1.82 13.19 0.16
N ASN A 96 -0.82 13.68 -0.56
CA ASN A 96 -0.95 14.71 -1.57
C ASN A 96 -0.98 14.06 -2.97
N PRO A 97 -2.17 13.93 -3.60
CA PRO A 97 -2.27 13.39 -4.95
C PRO A 97 -1.68 14.31 -6.04
N ASN A 98 -1.27 15.53 -5.68
CA ASN A 98 -0.56 16.45 -6.57
C ASN A 98 0.93 16.56 -6.18
N GLY A 99 1.45 15.58 -5.44
CA GLY A 99 2.88 15.47 -5.13
C GLY A 99 3.72 15.21 -6.38
N THR A 100 5.03 15.19 -6.20
CA THR A 100 5.98 14.83 -7.27
C THR A 100 5.76 13.38 -7.68
N PRO A 101 5.51 13.09 -8.97
CA PRO A 101 5.35 11.73 -9.46
C PRO A 101 6.54 10.82 -9.11
N GLN A 102 6.23 9.66 -8.56
CA GLN A 102 7.18 8.65 -8.13
C GLN A 102 7.56 7.70 -9.27
N PRO A 103 8.81 7.23 -9.36
CA PRO A 103 9.15 6.19 -10.32
C PRO A 103 8.37 4.91 -10.05
N ILE A 104 8.02 4.17 -11.10
CA ILE A 104 7.42 2.85 -10.99
C ILE A 104 8.51 1.87 -10.50
N PRO A 105 8.29 1.10 -9.41
CA PRO A 105 9.24 0.10 -8.95
C PRO A 105 9.49 -1.00 -10.00
N THR A 106 10.77 -1.22 -10.35
CA THR A 106 11.16 -2.20 -11.37
C THR A 106 11.23 -3.64 -10.86
N ASP A 107 11.15 -3.83 -9.54
CA ASP A 107 11.16 -5.14 -8.88
C ASP A 107 9.76 -5.75 -8.70
N GLY A 108 8.73 -5.08 -9.23
CA GLY A 108 7.34 -5.55 -9.15
C GLY A 108 6.77 -5.51 -7.74
N LYS A 109 7.22 -4.58 -6.90
CA LYS A 109 6.79 -4.49 -5.50
C LYS A 109 6.22 -3.14 -5.12
N ALA A 110 5.40 -3.14 -4.08
CA ALA A 110 5.08 -1.96 -3.29
C ALA A 110 5.35 -2.27 -1.81
N THR A 111 5.72 -1.28 -1.02
CA THR A 111 6.11 -1.46 0.39
C THR A 111 5.35 -0.49 1.29
N PHE A 112 4.69 -1.01 2.31
CA PHE A 112 4.14 -0.23 3.40
C PHE A 112 5.24 0.09 4.41
N SER A 113 5.20 1.27 5.05
CA SER A 113 6.28 1.78 5.90
C SER A 113 6.57 0.95 7.16
N ARG A 114 5.67 0.03 7.51
CA ARG A 114 5.69 -0.86 8.68
C ARG A 114 4.88 -2.13 8.42
N ALA A 115 4.70 -2.96 9.43
CA ALA A 115 3.84 -4.13 9.30
C ALA A 115 2.37 -3.71 9.28
N LEU A 116 1.58 -4.34 8.41
CA LEU A 116 0.16 -4.49 8.68
C LEU A 116 0.02 -5.40 9.91
N VAL A 117 -0.41 -4.82 11.03
CA VAL A 117 -0.59 -5.51 12.33
C VAL A 117 -2.06 -5.86 12.61
N HIS A 118 -2.97 -5.42 11.72
CA HIS A 118 -4.40 -5.67 11.84
C HIS A 118 -4.95 -6.49 10.67
N HIS A 119 -5.77 -7.48 11.00
CA HIS A 119 -6.61 -8.20 10.07
C HIS A 119 -7.52 -7.25 9.30
N GLY A 120 -7.89 -7.66 8.09
CA GLY A 120 -8.85 -6.95 7.25
C GLY A 120 -8.38 -6.81 5.80
N PRO A 121 -9.30 -6.40 4.92
CA PRO A 121 -9.04 -6.38 3.49
C PRO A 121 -8.13 -5.22 3.13
N CYS A 122 -7.26 -5.45 2.15
CA CYS A 122 -6.49 -4.39 1.49
C CYS A 122 -6.44 -4.62 -0.02
N GLY A 123 -6.12 -3.56 -0.76
CA GLY A 123 -5.94 -3.66 -2.19
C GLY A 123 -5.10 -2.52 -2.76
N ILE A 124 -4.55 -2.76 -3.94
CA ILE A 124 -3.78 -1.79 -4.71
C ILE A 124 -4.41 -1.65 -6.10
N TRP A 125 -4.58 -0.41 -6.52
CA TRP A 125 -5.02 -0.04 -7.86
C TRP A 125 -3.94 0.79 -8.55
N LEU A 126 -3.74 0.52 -9.84
CA LEU A 126 -3.00 1.38 -10.75
C LEU A 126 -4.03 2.03 -11.67
N ASP A 127 -4.24 3.33 -11.47
CA ASP A 127 -5.39 4.06 -12.01
C ASP A 127 -6.71 3.32 -11.70
N ASP A 128 -7.41 2.81 -12.71
CA ASP A 128 -8.67 2.07 -12.55
C ASP A 128 -8.48 0.54 -12.45
N LYS A 129 -7.27 0.02 -12.68
CA LYS A 129 -6.99 -1.43 -12.65
C LYS A 129 -6.64 -1.89 -11.24
N MET A 130 -7.45 -2.77 -10.67
CA MET A 130 -7.08 -3.51 -9.47
C MET A 130 -5.94 -4.49 -9.80
N VAL A 131 -4.83 -4.37 -9.08
CA VAL A 131 -3.63 -5.21 -9.31
C VAL A 131 -3.28 -6.08 -8.10
N LEU A 132 -3.89 -5.81 -6.95
CA LEU A 132 -3.82 -6.64 -5.76
C LEU A 132 -5.09 -6.49 -4.94
N TYR A 133 -5.57 -7.60 -4.39
CA TYR A 133 -6.64 -7.62 -3.41
C TYR A 133 -6.52 -8.85 -2.53
N GLU A 134 -6.66 -8.68 -1.22
CA GLU A 134 -6.86 -9.78 -0.28
C GLU A 134 -7.93 -9.40 0.74
N ASP A 135 -8.66 -10.40 1.22
CA ASP A 135 -9.60 -10.21 2.33
C ASP A 135 -8.89 -10.09 3.69
N ASP A 136 -7.67 -10.62 3.80
CA ASP A 136 -6.84 -10.54 4.99
C ASP A 136 -5.39 -10.25 4.65
N CYS A 137 -5.04 -8.98 4.61
CA CYS A 137 -3.67 -8.58 4.31
C CYS A 137 -2.72 -8.79 5.48
N PHE A 138 -3.20 -8.90 6.73
CA PHE A 138 -2.34 -9.29 7.84
C PHE A 138 -1.84 -10.72 7.64
N ALA A 139 -2.74 -11.66 7.36
CA ALA A 139 -2.37 -13.07 7.20
C ALA A 139 -1.36 -13.29 6.06
N LYS A 140 -1.44 -12.50 4.98
CA LYS A 140 -0.58 -12.68 3.79
C LYS A 140 0.68 -11.83 3.77
N TYR A 141 0.58 -10.58 4.22
CA TYR A 141 1.65 -9.58 4.09
C TYR A 141 2.02 -8.91 5.41
N GLY A 142 1.29 -9.20 6.49
CA GLY A 142 1.46 -8.60 7.79
C GLY A 142 2.53 -9.27 8.65
N ASN A 143 2.72 -8.70 9.83
CA ASN A 143 3.58 -9.24 10.87
C ASN A 143 3.18 -8.67 12.22
N GLU A 144 3.29 -9.44 13.29
CA GLU A 144 3.07 -8.93 14.66
C GLU A 144 4.16 -7.93 15.09
N ASN A 145 5.38 -8.12 14.59
CA ASN A 145 6.44 -7.14 14.78
C ASN A 145 6.25 -5.97 13.82
N GLN A 146 5.75 -4.87 14.38
CA GLN A 146 5.47 -3.62 13.65
C GLN A 146 6.66 -3.05 12.86
N ASP A 147 7.91 -3.33 13.27
CA ASP A 147 9.10 -2.79 12.62
C ASP A 147 9.40 -3.48 11.28
N ILE A 148 8.73 -4.60 10.98
CA ILE A 148 8.87 -5.33 9.72
C ILE A 148 7.94 -4.74 8.67
N LYS A 149 8.49 -4.24 7.56
CA LYS A 149 7.70 -3.65 6.48
C LYS A 149 6.87 -4.70 5.73
N SER A 150 5.59 -4.43 5.52
CA SER A 150 4.76 -5.23 4.62
C SER A 150 5.11 -4.95 3.16
N VAL A 151 5.33 -6.01 2.39
CA VAL A 151 5.74 -5.93 0.98
C VAL A 151 4.71 -6.65 0.13
N PHE A 152 4.19 -5.96 -0.88
CA PHE A 152 3.14 -6.43 -1.76
C PHE A 152 3.70 -6.72 -3.15
N PRO A 153 3.40 -7.87 -3.76
CA PRO A 153 3.65 -8.08 -5.18
C PRO A 153 2.66 -7.25 -6.00
N VAL A 154 3.16 -6.47 -6.96
CA VAL A 154 2.35 -5.59 -7.80
C VAL A 154 2.73 -5.79 -9.26
N ASP A 155 1.75 -6.13 -10.08
CA ASP A 155 1.88 -6.17 -11.54
C ASP A 155 1.75 -4.76 -12.12
N TYR A 156 2.88 -4.14 -12.42
CA TYR A 156 2.93 -2.81 -13.06
C TYR A 156 2.81 -2.85 -14.59
N SER A 157 2.54 -3.99 -15.22
CA SER A 157 2.47 -4.10 -16.69
C SER A 157 1.44 -3.16 -17.34
N SER A 158 0.38 -2.78 -16.62
CA SER A 158 -0.59 -1.79 -17.11
C SER A 158 -0.01 -0.38 -17.24
N CYS A 159 1.18 -0.13 -16.70
CA CYS A 159 1.89 1.13 -16.81
C CYS A 159 2.87 1.19 -17.99
N ASP A 160 3.06 0.09 -18.72
CA ASP A 160 3.93 0.06 -19.88
C ASP A 160 3.40 0.99 -20.99
N ASN A 161 4.30 1.54 -21.83
CA ASN A 161 3.96 2.25 -23.08
C ASN A 161 2.98 3.45 -22.96
N GLY A 162 2.96 4.14 -21.83
CA GLY A 162 2.12 5.32 -21.63
C GLY A 162 2.06 5.76 -20.17
N GLY A 163 2.36 4.83 -19.25
CA GLY A 163 2.44 5.10 -17.83
C GLY A 163 1.11 5.02 -17.11
N CYS A 164 1.12 4.50 -15.88
CA CYS A 164 0.05 4.77 -14.93
C CYS A 164 0.22 6.17 -14.34
N LYS A 165 -0.88 6.84 -13.98
CA LYS A 165 -0.83 8.19 -13.38
C LYS A 165 -0.77 8.13 -11.86
N GLN A 166 -1.41 7.15 -11.25
CA GLN A 166 -1.49 7.05 -9.81
C GLN A 166 -1.57 5.60 -9.34
N MET A 167 -0.86 5.27 -8.26
CA MET A 167 -1.15 4.11 -7.44
C MET A 167 -2.08 4.53 -6.30
N ARG A 168 -3.11 3.73 -6.03
CA ARG A 168 -3.95 3.86 -4.83
C ARG A 168 -3.78 2.62 -3.96
N PHE A 169 -3.55 2.83 -2.67
CA PHE A 169 -3.58 1.78 -1.66
C PHE A 169 -4.78 2.00 -0.75
N TYR A 170 -5.49 0.91 -0.44
CA TYR A 170 -6.59 0.88 0.51
C TYR A 170 -6.35 -0.24 1.51
N TRP A 171 -6.56 0.03 2.80
CA TRP A 171 -6.62 -0.99 3.84
C TRP A 171 -7.69 -0.63 4.86
N LEU A 172 -8.60 -1.57 5.12
CA LEU A 172 -9.63 -1.45 6.14
C LEU A 172 -9.25 -2.39 7.29
N ALA A 173 -8.57 -1.83 8.29
CA ALA A 173 -8.10 -2.59 9.44
C ALA A 173 -9.22 -2.84 10.45
N PHE A 174 -9.30 -4.06 10.96
CA PHE A 174 -10.20 -4.45 12.03
C PHE A 174 -9.48 -4.35 13.37
N GLN A 175 -9.93 -3.42 14.22
CA GLN A 175 -9.37 -3.19 15.54
C GLN A 175 -10.37 -3.65 16.61
N GLY A 176 -9.87 -4.39 17.61
CA GLY A 176 -10.63 -4.67 18.83
C GLY A 176 -10.54 -3.51 19.82
N LEU A 177 -11.63 -2.84 20.14
CA LEU A 177 -11.69 -1.80 21.17
C LEU A 177 -12.84 -2.08 22.13
N ASN A 178 -12.54 -2.24 23.42
CA ASN A 178 -13.54 -2.46 24.47
C ASN A 178 -14.53 -3.60 24.15
N LYS A 179 -14.02 -4.73 23.65
CA LYS A 179 -14.80 -5.92 23.21
C LYS A 179 -15.72 -5.68 22.01
N LYS A 180 -15.44 -4.66 21.19
CA LYS A 180 -16.12 -4.43 19.91
C LYS A 180 -15.10 -4.35 18.78
N THR A 181 -15.50 -4.71 17.58
CA THR A 181 -14.73 -4.36 16.37
C THR A 181 -15.03 -2.93 15.98
N VAL A 182 -13.99 -2.18 15.67
CA VAL A 182 -14.06 -0.93 14.91
C VAL A 182 -13.24 -1.08 13.65
N TRP A 183 -13.60 -0.34 12.61
CA TRP A 183 -12.86 -0.28 11.36
C TRP A 183 -12.02 0.98 11.31
N GLN A 184 -10.75 0.83 10.96
CA GLN A 184 -9.82 1.93 10.70
C GLN A 184 -9.49 1.98 9.22
N SER A 185 -9.72 3.12 8.58
CA SER A 185 -9.45 3.30 7.15
C SER A 185 -8.06 3.85 6.90
N TYR A 186 -7.32 3.23 6.00
CA TYR A 186 -6.05 3.71 5.46
C TYR A 186 -6.19 3.84 3.95
N LYS A 187 -5.82 5.02 3.42
CA LYS A 187 -5.88 5.34 2.00
C LYS A 187 -4.71 6.23 1.62
N ASP A 188 -3.94 5.78 0.63
CA ASP A 188 -2.83 6.54 0.08
C ASP A 188 -3.00 6.71 -1.43
N CYS A 189 -2.75 7.92 -1.92
CA CYS A 189 -2.65 8.25 -3.34
C CYS A 189 -1.21 8.63 -3.66
N ILE A 190 -0.59 7.87 -4.57
CA ILE A 190 0.81 8.05 -4.95
C ILE A 190 0.84 8.38 -6.44
N PRO A 191 1.10 9.64 -6.82
CA PRO A 191 1.31 9.99 -8.23
C PRO A 191 2.48 9.21 -8.79
N LEU A 192 2.33 8.63 -9.99
CA LEU A 192 3.36 7.83 -10.65
C LEU A 192 3.89 8.56 -11.90
N LYS A 193 5.19 8.40 -12.15
CA LYS A 193 5.82 8.86 -13.40
C LYS A 193 5.29 8.00 -14.53
N GLY A 194 4.35 8.55 -15.30
CA GLY A 194 4.00 7.95 -16.57
C GLY A 194 5.06 8.21 -17.63
N SER A 195 5.24 7.31 -18.60
CA SER A 195 6.20 7.48 -19.69
C SER A 195 5.86 8.62 -20.66
N GLY A 196 4.69 9.27 -20.53
CA GLY A 196 4.31 10.48 -21.27
C GLY A 196 4.28 11.78 -20.44
N GLY A 197 4.58 11.72 -19.14
CA GLY A 197 4.42 12.82 -18.19
C GLY A 197 5.70 13.60 -17.93
N GLY A 198 6.47 13.91 -18.98
CA GLY A 198 7.51 14.93 -18.89
C GLY A 198 6.85 16.29 -18.65
N GLY A 199 6.61 16.64 -17.39
CA GLY A 199 6.38 18.02 -17.01
C GLY A 199 7.62 18.81 -17.38
N SER A 200 7.63 19.36 -18.61
CA SER A 200 8.57 20.39 -19.00
C SER A 200 8.32 21.56 -18.06
N SER A 201 9.14 21.70 -17.02
CA SER A 201 9.47 23.00 -16.47
C SER A 201 9.99 23.82 -17.65
N LYS A 202 9.08 24.60 -18.23
CA LYS A 202 9.36 25.52 -19.33
C LYS A 202 10.21 26.64 -18.74
N SER A 203 11.51 26.41 -18.62
CA SER A 203 12.48 27.50 -18.51
C SER A 203 12.36 28.28 -19.82
N GLN A 204 11.75 29.46 -19.73
CA GLN A 204 11.79 30.45 -20.79
C GLN A 204 13.26 30.86 -20.96
N THR A 205 13.94 30.28 -21.95
CA THR A 205 15.13 30.88 -22.52
C THR A 205 14.68 31.66 -23.76
N GLU A 206 14.56 32.96 -23.57
CA GLU A 206 14.41 33.96 -24.60
C GLU A 206 15.58 33.82 -25.59
N SER A 207 15.27 33.48 -26.84
CA SER A 207 16.26 33.50 -27.93
C SER A 207 15.62 34.09 -29.17
N SER A 208 16.10 35.29 -29.50
CA SER A 208 15.71 36.09 -30.64
C SER A 208 15.96 35.36 -31.96
N GLN A 209 14.94 35.35 -32.82
CA GLN A 209 15.10 35.07 -34.25
C GLN A 209 15.96 36.15 -34.90
N THR A 210 16.83 35.79 -35.86
CA THR A 210 16.81 36.33 -37.23
C THR A 210 17.80 35.56 -38.15
N SER A 211 17.21 34.99 -39.20
CA SER A 211 17.65 34.76 -40.59
C SER A 211 19.03 34.20 -40.97
N GLY A 212 18.97 33.17 -41.81
CA GLY A 212 20.03 32.74 -42.73
C GLY A 212 19.50 31.70 -43.71
N ASP A 213 19.28 32.13 -44.95
CA ASP A 213 18.76 31.40 -46.12
C ASP A 213 19.84 30.53 -46.80
N VAL A 214 19.39 29.66 -47.73
CA VAL A 214 20.06 29.14 -48.94
C VAL A 214 20.42 27.62 -49.01
N SER A 215 19.67 26.96 -49.91
CA SER A 215 19.98 25.89 -50.90
C SER A 215 20.54 24.53 -50.47
N GLN A 216 19.84 23.42 -50.73
CA GLN A 216 19.67 22.67 -51.99
C GLN A 216 20.90 21.80 -52.33
N THR A 217 20.78 20.47 -52.24
CA THR A 217 21.12 19.53 -53.32
C THR A 217 20.65 18.10 -53.00
N THR A 218 20.29 17.43 -54.09
CA THR A 218 19.71 16.10 -54.30
C THR A 218 20.74 14.96 -54.33
N SER A 219 20.20 13.74 -54.47
CA SER A 219 20.75 12.50 -55.06
C SER A 219 21.05 11.40 -54.02
N SER A 220 20.21 10.36 -53.94
CA SER A 220 20.18 9.12 -54.76
C SER A 220 21.30 8.15 -54.39
N ASP A 221 20.96 6.96 -53.89
CA ASP A 221 21.10 5.73 -54.68
C ASP A 221 20.65 4.48 -53.91
N ASP A 222 19.99 3.62 -54.66
CA ASP A 222 19.50 2.28 -54.35
C ASP A 222 20.63 1.27 -54.10
N SER A 223 20.27 0.17 -53.44
CA SER A 223 20.37 -1.20 -53.98
C SER A 223 20.99 -2.26 -53.05
N ASN A 224 20.23 -3.37 -52.98
CA ASN A 224 20.63 -4.77 -52.95
C ASN A 224 20.77 -5.51 -51.60
N THR A 225 19.72 -6.30 -51.36
CA THR A 225 19.71 -7.67 -50.80
C THR A 225 20.72 -8.59 -51.53
N PRO A 226 21.15 -9.72 -50.92
CA PRO A 226 20.44 -10.98 -51.21
C PRO A 226 20.29 -11.95 -50.02
N SER A 227 19.33 -12.86 -50.21
CA SER A 227 18.88 -14.00 -49.38
C SER A 227 19.93 -15.06 -49.04
N SER A 228 19.60 -15.88 -48.03
CA SER A 228 19.63 -17.36 -47.98
C SER A 228 19.56 -17.81 -46.50
N ASP A 229 18.92 -18.89 -46.03
CA ASP A 229 18.11 -19.95 -46.63
C ASP A 229 17.25 -20.59 -45.52
N ASP A 230 16.11 -21.11 -45.96
CA ASP A 230 15.27 -22.22 -45.48
C ASP A 230 15.72 -23.10 -44.30
N SER A 231 14.77 -23.44 -43.42
CA SER A 231 14.08 -24.75 -43.48
C SER A 231 13.30 -25.08 -42.19
N ASN A 232 11.98 -25.29 -42.34
CA ASN A 232 11.17 -26.44 -41.86
C ASN A 232 11.13 -26.77 -40.34
N THR A 233 10.01 -27.04 -39.66
CA THR A 233 8.69 -27.59 -40.05
C THR A 233 7.66 -27.38 -38.92
N SER A 234 6.40 -27.15 -39.30
CA SER A 234 5.09 -27.51 -38.70
C SER A 234 5.05 -28.84 -37.91
N SER A 235 4.08 -29.23 -37.07
CA SER A 235 2.81 -28.70 -36.51
C SER A 235 2.22 -29.80 -35.60
N SER A 236 1.19 -29.44 -34.82
CA SER A 236 0.15 -30.33 -34.22
C SER A 236 0.55 -30.97 -32.88
N GLY A 237 -0.28 -31.07 -31.84
CA GLY A 237 -1.73 -30.93 -31.69
C GLY A 237 -2.18 -31.92 -30.60
N ASP A 238 -3.26 -31.59 -29.88
CA ASP A 238 -4.12 -32.44 -29.03
C ASP A 238 -3.85 -32.60 -27.52
N SER A 239 -4.67 -31.86 -26.75
CA SER A 239 -5.77 -32.34 -25.91
C SER A 239 -5.63 -33.66 -25.14
N ASN A 240 -5.75 -33.58 -23.80
CA ASN A 240 -6.63 -34.47 -23.03
C ASN A 240 -6.98 -33.92 -21.64
N SER A 241 -8.26 -34.08 -21.28
CA SER A 241 -8.91 -33.75 -20.00
C SER A 241 -8.95 -34.98 -19.06
N PRO A 242 -9.42 -34.85 -17.80
CA PRO A 242 -8.99 -35.65 -16.64
C PRO A 242 -9.92 -36.85 -16.32
N PRO A 243 -9.56 -37.71 -15.35
CA PRO A 243 -10.53 -38.58 -14.69
C PRO A 243 -10.97 -38.05 -13.33
N SER A 244 -12.24 -38.29 -13.03
CA SER A 244 -12.95 -38.04 -11.77
C SER A 244 -12.95 -39.28 -10.85
N GLY A 245 -13.16 -39.06 -9.55
CA GLY A 245 -13.93 -39.94 -8.65
C GLY A 245 -13.13 -40.73 -7.61
N ASP A 246 -13.26 -40.38 -6.32
CA ASP A 246 -14.04 -41.19 -5.37
C ASP A 246 -14.20 -40.53 -3.97
N SER A 247 -15.35 -40.78 -3.36
CA SER A 247 -15.76 -40.61 -1.95
C SER A 247 -16.81 -41.71 -1.69
N PRO A 248 -17.20 -42.09 -0.45
CA PRO A 248 -16.80 -41.61 0.88
C PRO A 248 -16.48 -42.74 1.89
N THR A 249 -15.89 -42.40 3.06
CA THR A 249 -16.12 -43.20 4.28
C THR A 249 -16.12 -42.32 5.53
N THR A 250 -17.22 -42.41 6.28
CA THR A 250 -17.45 -41.91 7.64
C THR A 250 -16.65 -42.68 8.68
N GLN A 251 -16.03 -42.00 9.66
CA GLN A 251 -16.01 -42.51 11.03
C GLN A 251 -15.81 -41.40 12.07
N ASP A 252 -16.74 -41.43 13.02
CA ASP A 252 -16.88 -40.70 14.28
C ASP A 252 -15.73 -41.01 15.25
N SER A 253 -15.25 -40.02 16.01
CA SER A 253 -14.98 -40.11 17.46
C SER A 253 -14.34 -38.84 18.03
N SER A 254 -15.06 -38.29 19.00
CA SER A 254 -14.59 -37.83 20.32
C SER A 254 -13.64 -36.64 20.45
N ALA A 255 -14.26 -35.59 21.00
CA ALA A 255 -13.74 -34.59 21.94
C ALA A 255 -12.40 -34.90 22.63
N ASP A 256 -11.50 -33.92 22.61
CA ASP A 256 -10.78 -33.52 23.81
C ASP A 256 -10.51 -32.00 23.80
N THR A 257 -10.77 -31.40 24.95
CA THR A 257 -10.69 -29.96 25.23
C THR A 257 -9.30 -29.65 25.76
N PRO A 258 -8.52 -28.72 25.17
CA PRO A 258 -7.36 -28.19 25.87
C PRO A 258 -7.78 -27.06 26.83
N GLU A 259 -7.44 -27.28 28.09
CA GLU A 259 -7.57 -26.39 29.24
C GLU A 259 -6.83 -25.06 29.01
N VAL A 260 -7.56 -23.95 29.16
CA VAL A 260 -7.06 -22.59 29.01
C VAL A 260 -6.32 -22.18 30.30
N THR A 261 -5.00 -22.10 30.25
CA THR A 261 -4.21 -21.51 31.34
C THR A 261 -4.21 -19.99 31.20
N PRO A 262 -4.64 -19.21 32.21
CA PRO A 262 -4.54 -17.75 32.17
C PRO A 262 -3.09 -17.29 32.38
N ALA A 263 -2.60 -16.44 31.48
CA ALA A 263 -1.32 -15.75 31.63
C ALA A 263 -1.39 -14.72 32.78
N PRO A 264 -0.40 -14.68 33.70
CA PRO A 264 -0.38 -13.70 34.77
C PRO A 264 -0.05 -12.30 34.24
N SER A 265 -0.92 -11.35 34.58
CA SER A 265 -0.73 -9.92 34.38
C SER A 265 0.32 -9.33 35.33
N SER A 266 1.09 -8.38 34.80
CA SER A 266 1.46 -7.09 35.42
C SER A 266 2.91 -6.88 35.94
N LYS A 267 3.45 -5.73 35.46
CA LYS A 267 4.43 -4.80 36.06
C LYS A 267 5.93 -5.10 35.94
N CYS A 268 6.54 -4.59 34.86
CA CYS A 268 7.95 -4.20 34.87
C CYS A 268 8.15 -2.98 35.77
N ASN A 269 8.54 -3.21 37.03
CA ASN A 269 9.19 -2.19 37.86
C ASN A 269 10.68 -2.12 37.47
N GLY A 270 11.05 -1.06 36.76
CA GLY A 270 12.45 -0.74 36.46
C GLY A 270 13.25 -0.49 37.74
N ARG A 271 14.13 -1.43 38.10
CA ARG A 271 15.09 -1.27 39.20
C ARG A 271 16.32 -0.52 38.69
N LYS A 272 16.46 0.76 39.08
CA LYS A 272 17.74 1.48 39.07
C LYS A 272 18.80 0.67 39.81
N ARG A 273 19.92 0.35 39.15
CA ARG A 273 21.18 0.06 39.84
C ARG A 273 22.17 1.18 39.50
N ARG A 274 22.52 1.94 40.54
CA ARG A 274 23.80 2.64 40.64
C ARG A 274 24.87 1.57 40.84
N TYR A 275 25.92 1.59 40.03
CA TYR A 275 27.32 1.77 40.42
C TYR A 275 28.12 2.02 39.13
#